data_AF-A0A949CI92-F1
#
_entry.id   AF-A0A949CI92-F1
#
_cell.length_a   1.000
_cell.length_b   1.000
_cell.length_c   1.000
_cell.angle_alpha   90.00
_cell.angle_beta   90.00
_cell.angle_gamma   90.00
#
_symmetry.space_group_name_H-M   'P 1'
#
loop_
_entity.id
_entity.type
_entity.pdbx_description
1 polymer ?
#
loop_
_entity_poly.entity_id
_entity_poly.type
_entity_poly.pdbx_seq_one_letter_code
_entity_poly.pdbx_strand_id
1 'polypeptide(L)'
;MAEKHKIQIPEILTSQVREYRSLVRRQKISEAIGMALTILIVGFLVVFVVDRLRDAPGWFRGILFFVGLLGMMAIPLAIYRWIVQLQSLESVARLLSKKLPSVGDSLLGALELSSNAVEQNRSPVLCQAALEQVAASTAQRNLLEHTPNSSHRIWLSVASLLCIGGIALAALLPQATWNAWQRFLMPFASIDRFTFTSLESVPKKLIVPYGEEFDVHLRLASHSQWIPEKGVARLGKFPDIEGSLEDGSYGFSIPAQLQDSELNISVGDASPTIDVSPSMRPELQKLSVSIQLPGYLQIAEPIEKDIRGGAVTVVKRSKLHF
;
A
#
# COMPACT_ATOMS: atom_id res chain seq x y z
N MET A 1 -40.26 -27.25 -50.28
CA MET A 1 -40.20 -27.58 -48.85
C MET A 1 -39.14 -28.66 -48.67
N ALA A 2 -38.04 -28.34 -48.01
CA ALA A 2 -37.11 -29.33 -47.46
C ALA A 2 -36.78 -28.82 -46.06
N GLU A 3 -37.33 -29.48 -45.04
CA GLU A 3 -36.95 -29.19 -43.67
C GLU A 3 -35.44 -29.35 -43.55
N LYS A 4 -34.78 -28.24 -43.21
CA LYS A 4 -33.37 -28.22 -42.83
C LYS A 4 -33.24 -29.08 -41.58
N HIS A 5 -32.99 -30.38 -41.76
CA HIS A 5 -32.66 -31.30 -40.68
C HIS A 5 -31.32 -30.83 -40.10
N LYS A 6 -31.39 -29.94 -39.11
CA LYS A 6 -30.23 -29.59 -38.30
C LYS A 6 -29.82 -30.87 -37.59
N ILE A 7 -28.64 -31.37 -37.92
CA ILE A 7 -28.03 -32.53 -37.27
C ILE A 7 -28.00 -32.25 -35.78
N GLN A 8 -28.63 -33.14 -35.01
CA GLN A 8 -28.64 -33.05 -33.56
C GLN A 8 -27.40 -33.73 -33.02
N ILE A 9 -26.57 -32.99 -32.29
CA ILE A 9 -25.40 -33.56 -31.63
C ILE A 9 -25.91 -34.43 -30.47
N PRO A 10 -25.44 -35.69 -30.31
CA PRO A 10 -25.89 -36.57 -29.24
C PRO A 10 -25.80 -35.92 -27.86
N GLU A 11 -26.87 -36.00 -27.08
CA GLU A 11 -26.99 -35.28 -25.80
C GLU A 11 -25.90 -35.69 -24.80
N ILE A 12 -25.57 -36.98 -24.75
CA ILE A 12 -24.50 -37.55 -23.91
C ILE A 12 -23.14 -36.91 -24.22
N LEU A 13 -22.85 -36.65 -25.50
CA LEU A 13 -21.60 -36.01 -25.89
C LEU A 13 -21.57 -34.54 -25.44
N THR A 14 -22.69 -33.83 -25.63
CA THR A 14 -22.78 -32.43 -25.21
C THR A 14 -22.70 -32.25 -23.70
N SER A 15 -23.26 -33.18 -22.92
CA SER A 15 -23.23 -33.13 -21.45
C SER A 15 -21.81 -33.38 -20.92
N GLN A 16 -21.12 -34.41 -21.40
CA GLN A 16 -19.74 -34.72 -21.00
C GLN A 16 -18.76 -33.59 -21.36
N VAL A 17 -18.84 -33.05 -22.57
CA VAL A 17 -17.98 -31.93 -23.00
C VAL A 17 -18.29 -30.66 -22.19
N ARG A 18 -19.57 -30.42 -21.85
CA ARG A 18 -19.98 -29.28 -21.02
C ARG A 18 -19.49 -29.41 -19.58
N GLU A 19 -19.51 -30.61 -19.01
CA GLU A 19 -19.02 -30.90 -17.66
C GLU A 19 -17.49 -30.75 -17.59
N TYR A 20 -16.76 -31.31 -18.57
CA TYR A 20 -15.32 -31.09 -18.69
C TYR A 20 -14.99 -29.59 -18.79
N ARG A 21 -15.73 -28.85 -19.64
CA ARG A 21 -15.57 -27.40 -19.80
C ARG A 21 -15.85 -26.63 -18.50
N SER A 22 -16.91 -26.96 -17.77
CA SER A 22 -17.26 -26.27 -16.53
C SER A 22 -16.21 -26.49 -15.44
N LEU A 23 -15.68 -27.72 -15.34
CA LEU A 23 -14.61 -28.07 -14.41
C LEU A 23 -13.30 -27.35 -14.74
N VAL A 24 -12.87 -27.35 -16.00
CA VAL A 24 -11.64 -26.65 -16.43
C VAL A 24 -11.77 -25.14 -16.16
N ARG A 25 -12.91 -24.55 -16.50
CA ARG A 25 -13.19 -23.12 -16.21
C ARG A 25 -13.09 -22.83 -14.73
N ARG A 26 -13.79 -23.60 -13.89
CA ARG A 26 -13.78 -23.40 -12.44
C ARG A 26 -12.37 -23.52 -11.88
N GLN A 27 -11.65 -24.57 -12.22
CA GLN A 27 -10.29 -24.80 -11.72
C GLN A 27 -9.34 -23.67 -12.15
N LYS A 28 -9.33 -23.27 -13.42
CA LYS A 28 -8.37 -22.27 -13.94
C LYS A 28 -8.70 -20.85 -13.53
N ILE A 29 -9.98 -20.50 -13.39
CA ILE A 29 -10.39 -19.21 -12.81
C ILE A 29 -10.01 -19.16 -11.33
N SER A 30 -10.30 -20.22 -10.57
CA SER A 30 -9.91 -20.31 -9.16
C SER A 30 -8.38 -20.22 -8.98
N GLU A 31 -7.60 -20.83 -9.87
CA GLU A 31 -6.14 -20.71 -9.88
C GLU A 31 -5.69 -19.26 -10.10
N ALA A 32 -6.26 -18.56 -11.08
CA ALA A 32 -5.94 -17.16 -11.35
C ALA A 32 -6.32 -16.22 -10.20
N ILE A 33 -7.49 -16.45 -9.58
CA ILE A 33 -7.92 -15.70 -8.39
C ILE A 33 -6.97 -15.97 -7.22
N GLY A 34 -6.62 -17.23 -6.97
CA GLY A 34 -5.69 -17.60 -5.90
C GLY A 34 -4.30 -16.97 -6.07
N MET A 35 -3.77 -16.96 -7.30
CA MET A 35 -2.50 -16.28 -7.61
C MET A 35 -2.59 -14.76 -7.39
N ALA A 36 -3.64 -14.11 -7.92
CA ALA A 36 -3.83 -12.67 -7.79
C ALA A 36 -3.95 -12.24 -6.32
N LEU A 37 -4.75 -12.97 -5.53
CA LEU A 37 -4.89 -12.72 -4.08
C LEU A 37 -3.56 -12.93 -3.35
N THR A 38 -2.83 -14.01 -3.65
CA THR A 38 -1.54 -14.29 -3.02
C THR A 38 -0.56 -13.15 -3.25
N ILE A 39 -0.41 -12.68 -4.50
CA ILE A 39 0.50 -11.58 -4.84
C ILE A 39 0.12 -10.29 -4.10
N LEU A 40 -1.18 -9.97 -4.06
CA LEU A 40 -1.69 -8.78 -3.39
C LEU A 40 -1.42 -8.82 -1.88
N ILE A 41 -1.74 -9.93 -1.23
CA ILE A 41 -1.57 -10.08 0.23
C ILE A 41 -0.09 -10.11 0.59
N VAL A 42 0.76 -10.79 -0.19
CA VAL A 42 2.21 -10.77 0.02
C VAL A 42 2.74 -9.35 -0.10
N GLY A 43 2.34 -8.58 -1.11
CA GLY A 43 2.73 -7.17 -1.26
C GLY A 43 2.37 -6.33 -0.03
N PHE A 44 1.14 -6.48 0.47
CA PHE A 44 0.70 -5.84 1.72
C PHE A 44 1.55 -6.28 2.93
N LEU A 45 1.77 -7.58 3.12
CA LEU A 45 2.53 -8.11 4.25
C LEU A 45 3.99 -7.66 4.23
N VAL A 46 4.59 -7.54 3.04
CA VAL A 46 5.95 -7.01 2.89
C VAL A 46 6.00 -5.55 3.31
N VAL A 47 5.06 -4.70 2.89
CA VAL A 47 4.98 -3.31 3.38
C VAL A 47 4.79 -3.29 4.91
N PHE A 48 3.90 -4.13 5.43
CA PHE A 48 3.66 -4.25 6.87
C PHE A 48 4.94 -4.60 7.63
N VAL A 49 5.74 -5.55 7.17
CA VAL A 49 6.99 -5.94 7.86
C VAL A 49 8.05 -4.87 7.71
N VAL A 50 8.22 -4.32 6.50
CA VAL A 50 9.25 -3.30 6.25
C VAL A 50 8.99 -2.05 7.08
N ASP A 51 7.75 -1.56 7.14
CA ASP A 51 7.36 -0.38 7.93
C ASP A 51 7.69 -0.51 9.42
N ARG A 52 7.83 -1.75 9.92
CA ARG A 52 8.19 -2.05 11.31
C ARG A 52 9.69 -2.09 11.56
N LEU A 53 10.48 -2.32 10.51
CA LEU A 53 11.94 -2.33 10.60
C LEU A 53 12.54 -0.98 10.20
N ARG A 54 11.91 -0.28 9.24
CA ARG A 54 12.38 0.98 8.67
C ARG A 54 11.26 1.71 7.95
N ASP A 55 11.44 2.98 7.63
CA ASP A 55 10.46 3.65 6.78
C ASP A 55 10.53 3.15 5.33
N ALA A 56 9.43 2.59 4.81
CA ALA A 56 9.37 2.11 3.43
C ALA A 56 9.28 3.30 2.45
N PRO A 57 10.30 3.51 1.59
CA PRO A 57 10.29 4.63 0.67
C PRO A 57 9.18 4.47 -0.37
N GLY A 58 8.65 5.60 -0.87
CA GLY A 58 7.51 5.60 -1.79
C GLY A 58 7.75 4.80 -3.07
N TRP A 59 8.98 4.78 -3.59
CA TRP A 59 9.33 3.98 -4.78
C TRP A 59 9.21 2.47 -4.53
N PHE A 60 9.59 2.00 -3.34
CA PHE A 60 9.52 0.58 -2.97
C PHE A 60 8.06 0.12 -2.87
N ARG A 61 7.24 0.94 -2.21
CA ARG A 61 5.79 0.73 -2.16
C ARG A 61 5.17 0.76 -3.57
N GLY A 62 5.65 1.67 -4.43
CA GLY A 62 5.24 1.75 -5.83
C GLY A 62 5.50 0.47 -6.61
N ILE A 63 6.71 -0.12 -6.49
CA ILE A 63 7.03 -1.40 -7.13
C ILE A 63 6.08 -2.50 -6.66
N LEU A 64 5.87 -2.65 -5.35
CA LEU A 64 4.97 -3.66 -4.80
C LEU A 64 3.53 -3.48 -5.27
N PHE A 65 3.07 -2.23 -5.37
CA PHE A 65 1.75 -1.89 -5.90
C PHE A 65 1.62 -2.29 -7.38
N PHE A 66 2.60 -1.97 -8.23
CA PHE A 66 2.59 -2.35 -9.63
C PHE A 66 2.68 -3.88 -9.83
N VAL A 67 3.46 -4.58 -9.02
CA VAL A 67 3.48 -6.05 -9.00
C VAL A 67 2.12 -6.61 -8.62
N GLY A 68 1.44 -6.01 -7.63
CA GLY A 68 0.05 -6.31 -7.28
C GLY A 68 -0.91 -6.14 -8.47
N LEU A 69 -0.83 -5.00 -9.18
CA LEU A 69 -1.65 -4.73 -10.37
C LEU A 69 -1.38 -5.74 -11.50
N LEU A 70 -0.11 -6.06 -11.76
CA LEU A 70 0.27 -7.08 -12.74
C LEU A 70 -0.27 -8.47 -12.34
N GLY A 71 -0.22 -8.80 -11.05
CA GLY A 71 -0.83 -10.01 -10.50
C GLY A 71 -2.34 -10.07 -10.76
N MET A 72 -3.04 -8.94 -10.60
CA MET A 72 -4.48 -8.85 -10.88
C MET A 72 -4.82 -9.08 -12.36
N MET A 73 -3.89 -8.82 -13.30
CA MET A 73 -4.08 -9.11 -14.73
C MET A 73 -4.21 -10.60 -15.04
N ALA A 74 -3.82 -11.49 -14.11
CA ALA A 74 -4.06 -12.93 -14.26
C ALA A 74 -5.55 -13.27 -14.41
N ILE A 75 -6.44 -12.52 -13.75
CA ILE A 75 -7.89 -12.74 -13.77
C ILE A 75 -8.51 -12.47 -15.15
N PRO A 76 -8.38 -11.26 -15.76
CA PRO A 76 -8.94 -11.00 -17.08
C PRO A 76 -8.30 -11.88 -18.16
N LEU A 77 -7.01 -12.19 -18.07
CA LEU A 77 -6.36 -13.14 -18.97
C LEU A 77 -6.94 -14.55 -18.86
N ALA A 78 -7.22 -15.01 -17.64
CA ALA A 78 -7.88 -16.29 -17.40
C ALA A 78 -9.33 -16.30 -17.89
N ILE A 79 -10.07 -15.21 -17.71
CA ILE A 79 -11.44 -15.06 -18.24
C ILE A 79 -11.40 -15.13 -19.77
N TYR A 80 -10.55 -14.34 -20.41
CA TYR A 80 -10.42 -14.34 -21.87
C TYR A 80 -10.05 -15.73 -22.41
N ARG A 81 -9.04 -16.37 -21.82
CA ARG A 81 -8.56 -17.68 -22.26
C ARG A 81 -9.54 -18.83 -21.96
N TRP A 82 -10.19 -18.86 -20.79
CA TRP A 82 -10.97 -20.03 -20.36
C TRP A 82 -12.48 -19.85 -20.49
N ILE A 83 -12.99 -18.62 -20.44
CA ILE A 83 -14.41 -18.35 -20.69
C ILE A 83 -14.63 -18.10 -22.18
N VAL A 84 -13.89 -17.15 -22.79
CA VAL A 84 -14.16 -16.69 -24.17
C VAL A 84 -13.61 -17.67 -25.21
N GLN A 85 -12.35 -18.07 -25.14
CA GLN A 85 -11.77 -18.98 -26.15
C GLN A 85 -12.34 -20.41 -26.07
N LEU A 86 -12.75 -20.85 -24.87
CA LEU A 86 -13.33 -22.17 -24.65
C LEU A 86 -14.87 -22.18 -24.79
N GLN A 87 -15.46 -21.27 -25.58
CA GLN A 87 -16.92 -21.24 -25.79
C GLN A 87 -17.41 -22.36 -26.71
N SER A 88 -16.72 -22.66 -27.80
CA SER A 88 -17.14 -23.66 -28.78
C SER A 88 -16.77 -25.09 -28.37
N LEU A 89 -17.56 -26.08 -28.84
CA LEU A 89 -17.26 -27.50 -28.64
C LEU A 89 -15.96 -27.91 -29.34
N GLU A 90 -15.68 -27.35 -30.51
CA GLU A 90 -14.42 -27.53 -31.26
C GLU A 90 -13.19 -27.05 -30.46
N SER A 91 -13.30 -25.92 -29.74
CA SER A 91 -12.22 -25.46 -28.86
C SER A 91 -11.97 -26.42 -27.70
N VAL A 92 -13.03 -27.04 -27.16
CA VAL A 92 -12.88 -28.06 -26.12
C VAL A 92 -12.24 -29.34 -26.69
N ALA A 93 -12.64 -29.77 -27.89
CA ALA A 93 -12.03 -30.90 -28.58
C ALA A 93 -10.53 -30.67 -28.84
N ARG A 94 -10.14 -29.47 -29.31
CA ARG A 94 -8.72 -29.05 -29.45
C ARG A 94 -7.96 -29.01 -28.14
N LEU A 95 -8.61 -28.68 -27.03
CA LEU A 95 -7.97 -28.73 -25.72
C LEU A 95 -7.79 -30.18 -25.26
N LEU A 96 -8.79 -31.02 -25.53
CA LEU A 96 -8.79 -32.44 -25.16
C LEU A 96 -7.76 -33.23 -25.97
N SER A 97 -7.55 -32.91 -27.25
CA SER A 97 -6.56 -33.60 -28.11
C SER A 97 -5.13 -33.50 -27.58
N LYS A 98 -4.82 -32.49 -26.77
CA LYS A 98 -3.49 -32.38 -26.12
C LYS A 98 -3.24 -33.42 -25.02
N LYS A 99 -4.29 -33.95 -24.37
CA LYS A 99 -4.19 -34.91 -23.26
C LYS A 99 -4.72 -36.30 -23.63
N LEU A 100 -5.70 -36.35 -24.51
CA LEU A 100 -6.32 -37.54 -25.09
C LEU A 100 -6.42 -37.37 -26.62
N PRO A 101 -5.30 -37.54 -27.37
CA PRO A 101 -5.27 -37.31 -28.82
C PRO A 101 -6.36 -38.10 -29.55
N SER A 102 -6.51 -39.39 -29.24
CA SER A 102 -7.48 -40.26 -29.92
C SER A 102 -8.92 -39.80 -29.78
N VAL A 103 -9.31 -39.23 -28.62
CA VAL A 103 -10.69 -38.79 -28.37
C VAL A 103 -10.89 -37.38 -28.88
N GLY A 104 -9.92 -36.49 -28.64
CA GLY A 104 -9.97 -35.10 -29.07
C GLY A 104 -10.00 -34.95 -30.59
N ASP A 105 -9.19 -35.72 -31.33
CA ASP A 105 -9.11 -35.65 -32.78
C ASP A 105 -10.37 -36.23 -33.44
N SER A 106 -10.91 -37.34 -32.93
CA SER A 106 -12.19 -37.90 -33.41
C SER A 106 -13.38 -36.97 -33.13
N LEU A 107 -13.41 -36.33 -31.96
CA LEU A 107 -14.43 -35.33 -31.63
C LEU A 107 -14.31 -34.10 -32.51
N LEU A 108 -13.09 -33.60 -32.73
CA LEU A 108 -12.85 -32.45 -33.59
C LEU A 108 -13.26 -32.74 -35.03
N GLY A 109 -12.83 -33.88 -35.58
CA GLY A 109 -13.18 -34.27 -36.95
C GLY A 109 -14.69 -34.48 -37.13
N ALA A 110 -15.37 -35.14 -36.19
CA ALA A 110 -16.82 -35.31 -36.25
C ALA A 110 -17.56 -33.97 -36.11
N LEU A 111 -17.07 -33.04 -35.28
CA LEU A 111 -17.63 -31.70 -35.14
C LEU A 111 -17.40 -30.86 -36.41
N GLU A 112 -16.22 -30.88 -37.00
CA GLU A 112 -15.89 -30.18 -38.26
C GLU A 112 -16.70 -30.70 -39.45
N LEU A 113 -16.87 -32.02 -39.56
CA LEU A 113 -17.76 -32.65 -40.54
C LEU A 113 -19.21 -32.19 -40.32
N SER A 114 -19.65 -32.15 -39.07
CA SER A 114 -20.99 -31.71 -38.69
C SER A 114 -21.19 -30.20 -38.76
N SER A 115 -20.15 -29.37 -38.89
CA SER A 115 -20.29 -27.90 -39.04
C SER A 115 -20.17 -27.45 -40.50
N ASN A 116 -19.65 -28.31 -41.38
CA ASN A 116 -19.51 -28.04 -42.81
C ASN A 116 -20.83 -28.23 -43.58
N ALA A 117 -21.42 -27.13 -44.04
CA ALA A 117 -22.70 -27.14 -44.77
C ALA A 117 -22.69 -27.96 -46.07
N VAL A 118 -21.53 -28.13 -46.72
CA VAL A 118 -21.42 -28.91 -47.97
C VAL A 118 -21.58 -30.40 -47.67
N GLU A 119 -20.90 -30.89 -46.63
CA GLU A 119 -20.95 -32.31 -46.23
C GLU A 119 -22.29 -32.68 -45.60
N GLN A 120 -22.89 -31.77 -44.82
CA GLN A 120 -24.26 -31.94 -44.33
C GLN A 120 -25.27 -32.12 -45.47
N ASN A 121 -25.13 -31.36 -46.56
CA ASN A 121 -26.02 -31.45 -47.71
C ASN A 121 -25.77 -32.72 -48.56
N ARG A 122 -24.54 -33.27 -48.52
CA ARG A 122 -24.20 -34.51 -49.25
C ARG A 122 -24.75 -35.75 -48.55
N SER A 123 -24.54 -35.89 -47.24
CA SER A 123 -25.03 -37.04 -46.49
C SER A 123 -25.20 -36.73 -44.99
N PRO A 124 -26.41 -36.30 -44.57
CA PRO A 124 -26.67 -36.00 -43.16
C PRO A 124 -26.62 -37.27 -42.29
N VAL A 125 -26.99 -38.43 -42.85
CA VAL A 125 -26.99 -39.72 -42.13
C VAL A 125 -25.56 -40.15 -41.77
N LEU A 126 -24.59 -39.95 -42.66
CA LEU A 126 -23.18 -40.29 -42.38
C LEU A 126 -22.59 -39.37 -41.31
N CYS A 127 -22.92 -38.07 -41.35
CA CYS A 127 -22.50 -37.11 -40.33
C CYS A 127 -23.08 -37.47 -38.95
N GLN A 128 -24.35 -37.89 -38.91
CA GLN A 128 -25.00 -38.33 -37.68
C GLN A 128 -24.39 -39.64 -37.15
N ALA A 129 -24.19 -40.64 -38.00
CA ALA A 129 -23.56 -41.90 -37.61
C ALA A 129 -22.13 -41.71 -37.08
N ALA A 130 -21.36 -40.79 -37.69
CA ALA A 130 -20.03 -40.44 -37.20
C ALA A 130 -20.08 -39.81 -35.80
N LEU A 131 -21.01 -38.87 -35.55
CA LEU A 131 -21.22 -38.28 -34.22
C LEU A 131 -21.65 -39.33 -33.19
N GLU A 132 -22.53 -40.26 -33.55
CA GLU A 132 -22.99 -41.35 -32.68
C GLU A 132 -21.86 -42.34 -32.36
N GLN A 133 -21.03 -42.69 -33.35
CA GLN A 133 -19.86 -43.56 -33.15
C GLN A 133 -18.85 -42.92 -32.19
N VAL A 134 -18.58 -41.62 -32.38
CA VAL A 134 -17.68 -40.88 -31.49
C VAL A 134 -18.29 -40.69 -30.11
N ALA A 135 -19.61 -40.46 -30.00
CA ALA A 135 -20.31 -40.40 -28.72
C ALA A 135 -20.22 -41.73 -27.95
N ALA A 136 -20.44 -42.87 -28.62
CA ALA A 136 -20.29 -44.19 -28.02
C ALA A 136 -18.85 -44.46 -27.57
N SER A 137 -17.86 -44.08 -28.38
CA SER A 137 -16.43 -44.24 -28.05
C SER A 137 -15.98 -43.33 -26.90
N THR A 138 -16.54 -42.13 -26.80
CA THR A 138 -16.26 -41.15 -25.74
C THR A 138 -16.95 -41.54 -24.44
N ALA A 139 -18.17 -42.06 -24.49
CA ALA A 139 -18.95 -42.47 -23.33
C ALA A 139 -18.25 -43.55 -22.48
N GLN A 140 -17.42 -44.38 -23.09
CA GLN A 140 -16.63 -45.42 -22.41
C GLN A 140 -15.41 -44.86 -21.65
N ARG A 141 -15.07 -43.57 -21.80
CA ARG A 141 -13.89 -42.95 -21.20
C ARG A 141 -14.25 -41.81 -20.25
N ASN A 142 -13.55 -41.71 -19.13
CA ASN A 142 -13.71 -40.61 -18.19
C ASN A 142 -12.87 -39.40 -18.62
N LEU A 143 -13.49 -38.40 -19.25
CA LEU A 143 -12.79 -37.18 -19.70
C LEU A 143 -12.24 -36.35 -18.54
N LEU A 144 -12.81 -36.49 -17.34
CA LEU A 144 -12.49 -35.65 -16.19
C LEU A 144 -11.13 -35.97 -15.55
N GLU A 145 -10.67 -37.21 -15.70
CA GLU A 145 -9.36 -37.66 -15.22
C GLU A 145 -8.21 -37.03 -16.00
N HIS A 146 -8.46 -36.58 -17.23
CA HIS A 146 -7.47 -35.99 -18.12
C HIS A 146 -7.54 -34.46 -18.20
N THR A 147 -8.10 -33.82 -17.16
CA THR A 147 -8.10 -32.35 -17.05
C THR A 147 -6.67 -31.80 -16.98
N PRO A 148 -6.42 -30.58 -17.49
CA PRO A 148 -5.10 -29.96 -17.39
C PRO A 148 -4.71 -29.80 -15.91
N ASN A 149 -3.45 -30.11 -15.57
CA ASN A 149 -2.95 -29.94 -14.19
C ASN A 149 -3.32 -28.56 -13.66
N SER A 150 -4.02 -28.52 -12.54
CA SER A 150 -4.48 -27.29 -11.91
C SER A 150 -3.93 -27.20 -10.49
N SER A 151 -3.15 -26.14 -10.25
CA SER A 151 -2.60 -25.84 -8.93
C SER A 151 -3.57 -25.00 -8.09
N HIS A 152 -4.85 -24.97 -8.46
CA HIS A 152 -5.88 -24.13 -7.84
C HIS A 152 -6.01 -24.37 -6.34
N ARG A 153 -5.93 -25.64 -5.89
CA ARG A 153 -5.97 -25.97 -4.45
C ARG A 153 -4.78 -25.37 -3.71
N ILE A 154 -3.58 -25.50 -4.27
CA ILE A 154 -2.36 -24.96 -3.66
C ILE A 154 -2.46 -23.45 -3.54
N TRP A 155 -2.78 -22.75 -4.63
CA TRP A 155 -2.89 -21.29 -4.63
C TRP A 155 -4.01 -20.78 -3.72
N LEU A 156 -5.16 -21.46 -3.67
CA LEU A 156 -6.23 -21.11 -2.74
C LEU A 156 -5.88 -21.40 -1.29
N SER A 157 -5.15 -22.49 -1.01
CA SER A 157 -4.66 -22.80 0.33
C SER A 157 -3.65 -21.77 0.81
N VAL A 158 -2.69 -21.38 -0.04
CA VAL A 158 -1.72 -20.32 0.26
C VAL A 158 -2.42 -18.98 0.46
N ALA A 159 -3.31 -18.58 -0.45
CA ALA A 159 -4.07 -17.35 -0.30
C ALA A 159 -4.91 -17.34 0.98
N SER A 160 -5.58 -18.46 1.29
CA SER A 160 -6.36 -18.61 2.53
C SER A 160 -5.48 -18.47 3.78
N LEU A 161 -4.32 -19.12 3.80
CA LEU A 161 -3.38 -19.03 4.91
C LEU A 161 -2.90 -17.59 5.13
N LEU A 162 -2.53 -16.90 4.06
CA LEU A 162 -2.11 -15.50 4.11
C LEU A 162 -3.25 -14.57 4.52
N CYS A 163 -4.47 -14.80 4.04
CA CYS A 163 -5.66 -14.08 4.47
C CYS A 163 -5.90 -14.23 5.98
N ILE A 164 -5.81 -15.45 6.51
CA ILE A 164 -5.96 -15.71 7.95
C ILE A 164 -4.89 -14.95 8.73
N GLY A 165 -3.63 -14.97 8.28
CA GLY A 165 -2.55 -14.19 8.88
C GLY A 165 -2.84 -12.68 8.85
N GLY A 166 -3.30 -12.15 7.72
CA GLY A 166 -3.67 -10.74 7.58
C GLY A 166 -4.84 -10.34 8.50
N ILE A 167 -5.85 -11.19 8.64
CA ILE A 167 -6.98 -10.98 9.56
C ILE A 167 -6.50 -11.01 11.01
N ALA A 168 -5.62 -11.94 11.37
CA ALA A 168 -5.03 -11.99 12.70
C ALA A 168 -4.24 -10.72 13.02
N LEU A 169 -3.45 -10.20 12.07
CA LEU A 169 -2.76 -8.92 12.22
C LEU A 169 -3.74 -7.75 12.38
N ALA A 170 -4.83 -7.71 11.60
CA ALA A 170 -5.86 -6.69 11.72
C ALA A 170 -6.58 -6.74 13.08
N ALA A 171 -6.76 -7.93 13.66
CA ALA A 171 -7.39 -8.09 14.96
C ALA A 171 -6.45 -7.73 16.13
N LEU A 172 -5.18 -8.11 16.04
CA LEU A 172 -4.19 -7.87 17.11
C LEU A 172 -3.62 -6.44 17.06
N LEU A 173 -3.40 -5.89 15.87
CA LEU A 173 -2.72 -4.62 15.62
C LEU A 173 -3.52 -3.78 14.59
N PRO A 174 -4.74 -3.34 14.92
CA PRO A 174 -5.67 -2.73 13.96
C PRO A 174 -5.13 -1.44 13.34
N GLN A 175 -4.55 -0.56 14.14
CA GLN A 175 -4.03 0.73 13.67
C GLN A 175 -2.79 0.55 12.77
N ALA A 176 -1.86 -0.32 13.15
CA ALA A 176 -0.66 -0.63 12.35
C ALA A 176 -1.00 -1.32 11.02
N THR A 177 -2.01 -2.19 11.04
CA THR A 177 -2.52 -2.88 9.85
C THR A 177 -3.20 -1.91 8.90
N TRP A 178 -4.07 -1.04 9.41
CA TRP A 178 -4.75 -0.03 8.61
C TRP A 178 -3.76 0.96 7.98
N ASN A 179 -2.77 1.42 8.74
CA ASN A 179 -1.72 2.31 8.23
C ASN A 179 -0.93 1.65 7.08
N ALA A 180 -0.46 0.41 7.26
CA ALA A 180 0.27 -0.30 6.21
C ALA A 180 -0.61 -0.56 4.97
N TRP A 181 -1.90 -0.83 5.16
CA TRP A 181 -2.85 -0.99 4.06
C TRP A 181 -3.01 0.30 3.24
N GLN A 182 -3.17 1.44 3.91
CA GLN A 182 -3.24 2.75 3.25
C GLN A 182 -1.94 3.07 2.49
N ARG A 183 -0.78 2.83 3.12
CA ARG A 183 0.54 3.06 2.51
C ARG A 183 0.81 2.14 1.32
N PHE A 184 0.28 0.92 1.32
CA PHE A 184 0.36 -0.02 0.21
C PHE A 184 -0.53 0.40 -0.98
N LEU A 185 -1.78 0.79 -0.73
CA LEU A 185 -2.71 1.23 -1.79
C LEU A 185 -2.37 2.61 -2.37
N MET A 186 -1.76 3.47 -1.56
CA MET A 186 -1.38 4.84 -1.93
C MET A 186 0.14 5.02 -1.77
N PRO A 187 0.96 4.40 -2.63
CA PRO A 187 2.42 4.33 -2.44
C PRO A 187 3.11 5.70 -2.45
N PHE A 188 2.54 6.68 -3.15
CA PHE A 188 3.10 8.03 -3.28
C PHE A 188 2.43 9.06 -2.37
N ALA A 189 1.45 8.67 -1.56
CA ALA A 189 0.85 9.58 -0.59
C ALA A 189 1.81 9.81 0.59
N SER A 190 1.82 11.05 1.09
CA SER A 190 2.56 11.47 2.29
C SER A 190 1.85 11.01 3.57
N ILE A 191 1.81 9.70 3.75
CA ILE A 191 1.25 9.06 4.94
C ILE A 191 2.42 8.63 5.83
N ASP A 192 2.48 9.20 7.02
CA ASP A 192 3.47 8.84 8.02
C ASP A 192 3.29 7.39 8.48
N ARG A 193 4.40 6.73 8.78
CA ARG A 193 4.35 5.36 9.29
C ARG A 193 3.71 5.35 10.67
N PHE A 194 2.92 4.32 10.95
CA PHE A 194 2.44 4.10 12.31
C PHE A 194 3.58 3.61 13.20
N THR A 195 3.76 4.27 14.33
CA THR A 195 4.67 3.89 15.41
C THR A 195 3.87 3.58 16.67
N PHE A 196 4.29 2.58 17.43
CA PHE A 196 3.71 2.22 18.73
C PHE A 196 4.09 3.22 19.81
N THR A 197 5.27 3.81 19.67
CA THR A 197 5.73 4.93 20.48
C THR A 197 5.21 6.23 19.85
N SER A 198 4.45 7.00 20.62
CA SER A 198 3.92 8.29 20.19
C SER A 198 4.45 9.41 21.07
N LEU A 199 4.99 10.46 20.46
CA LEU A 199 5.47 11.65 21.15
C LEU A 199 4.47 12.80 20.99
N GLU A 200 4.30 13.60 22.02
CA GLU A 200 3.40 14.73 22.02
C GLU A 200 4.08 15.94 21.37
N SER A 201 3.46 16.50 20.33
CA SER A 201 3.81 17.79 19.71
C SER A 201 5.30 18.00 19.44
N VAL A 202 5.91 17.11 18.64
CA VAL A 202 7.32 17.28 18.23
C VAL A 202 7.45 18.48 17.26
N PRO A 203 8.23 19.52 17.60
CA PRO A 203 8.40 20.67 16.73
C PRO A 203 9.19 20.29 15.48
N LYS A 204 8.73 20.69 14.29
CA LYS A 204 9.48 20.48 13.05
C LYS A 204 10.74 21.34 12.99
N LYS A 205 10.66 22.56 13.53
CA LYS A 205 11.76 23.52 13.59
C LYS A 205 11.87 24.08 14.99
N LEU A 206 13.08 24.09 15.54
CA LEU A 206 13.41 24.63 16.85
C LEU A 206 14.43 25.77 16.67
N ILE A 207 14.06 26.96 17.13
CA ILE A 207 14.96 28.12 17.13
C ILE A 207 15.67 28.15 18.46
N VAL A 208 17.00 28.06 18.45
CA VAL A 208 17.84 27.96 19.65
C VAL A 208 18.81 29.13 19.76
N PRO A 209 19.32 29.47 20.95
CA PRO A 209 20.34 30.51 21.09
C PRO A 209 21.64 30.11 20.38
N TYR A 210 22.23 31.07 19.69
CA TYR A 210 23.48 30.87 18.96
C TYR A 210 24.65 30.54 19.89
N GLY A 211 25.30 29.39 19.69
CA GLY A 211 26.51 29.01 20.41
C GLY A 211 26.32 28.62 21.88
N GLU A 212 25.08 28.34 22.32
CA GLU A 212 24.77 27.93 23.68
C GLU A 212 24.20 26.50 23.70
N GLU A 213 24.50 25.74 24.76
CA GLU A 213 23.86 24.46 25.06
C GLU A 213 22.38 24.67 25.37
N PHE A 214 21.54 23.72 24.97
CA PHE A 214 20.09 23.79 25.18
C PHE A 214 19.50 22.41 25.41
N ASP A 215 18.42 22.37 26.20
CA ASP A 215 17.70 21.14 26.49
C ASP A 215 16.49 20.98 25.57
N VAL A 216 16.30 19.76 25.08
CA VAL A 216 15.10 19.35 24.34
C VAL A 216 14.33 18.38 25.20
N HIS A 217 13.09 18.76 25.51
CA HIS A 217 12.15 17.91 26.24
C HIS A 217 11.07 17.39 25.29
N LEU A 218 10.97 16.06 25.16
CA LEU A 218 9.92 15.42 24.39
C LEU A 218 9.04 14.58 25.30
N ARG A 219 7.77 14.95 25.38
CA ARG A 219 6.80 14.26 26.20
C ARG A 219 6.24 13.04 25.48
N LEU A 220 6.14 11.91 26.18
CA LEU A 220 5.47 10.72 25.66
C LEU A 220 3.96 10.93 25.70
N ALA A 221 3.28 10.64 24.58
CA ALA A 221 1.84 10.77 24.51
C ALA A 221 1.15 9.75 25.41
N SER A 222 0.05 10.14 26.05
CA SER A 222 -0.71 9.26 26.97
C SER A 222 -1.31 8.01 26.31
N HIS A 223 -1.50 8.04 25.00
CA HIS A 223 -2.02 6.92 24.20
C HIS A 223 -0.91 6.07 23.56
N SER A 224 0.35 6.29 23.92
CA SER A 224 1.48 5.49 23.43
C SER A 224 1.30 4.03 23.85
N GLN A 225 1.39 3.11 22.89
CA GLN A 225 1.25 1.67 23.16
C GLN A 225 2.56 1.07 23.68
N TRP A 226 3.69 1.68 23.34
CA TRP A 226 5.00 1.31 23.83
C TRP A 226 5.62 2.48 24.62
N ILE A 227 6.19 2.15 25.77
CA ILE A 227 6.83 3.09 26.70
C ILE A 227 8.30 2.66 26.86
N PRO A 228 9.20 3.12 25.97
CA PRO A 228 10.62 2.80 26.08
C PRO A 228 11.28 3.61 27.20
N GLU A 229 12.11 2.97 28.02
CA GLU A 229 12.78 3.63 29.16
C GLU A 229 13.87 4.62 28.73
N LYS A 230 14.42 4.43 27.53
CA LYS A 230 15.51 5.24 26.97
C LYS A 230 15.16 5.78 25.60
N GLY A 231 15.65 6.98 25.33
CA GLY A 231 15.71 7.62 24.02
C GLY A 231 17.15 7.99 23.68
N VAL A 232 17.40 8.17 22.39
CA VAL A 232 18.70 8.61 21.87
C VAL A 232 18.48 9.80 20.94
N ALA A 233 19.22 10.87 21.17
CA ALA A 233 19.30 12.03 20.29
C ALA A 233 20.65 12.04 19.57
N ARG A 234 20.63 12.17 18.25
CA ARG A 234 21.82 12.23 17.40
C ARG A 234 21.80 13.50 16.58
N LEU A 235 22.88 14.26 16.69
CA LEU A 235 23.08 15.50 15.96
C LEU A 235 24.20 15.30 14.93
N GLY A 236 23.85 15.20 13.65
CA GLY A 236 24.82 14.94 12.59
C GLY A 236 25.77 13.76 12.88
N LYS A 237 27.06 14.06 13.10
CA LYS A 237 28.12 13.08 13.40
C LYS A 237 28.58 13.07 14.86
N PHE A 238 27.92 13.83 15.73
CA PHE A 238 28.24 13.83 17.15
C PHE A 238 27.87 12.47 17.80
N PRO A 239 28.52 12.12 18.93
CA PRO A 239 28.12 10.95 19.70
C PRO A 239 26.65 10.97 20.08
N ASP A 240 26.08 9.79 20.27
CA ASP A 240 24.70 9.61 20.68
C ASP A 240 24.49 10.19 22.09
N ILE A 241 23.46 11.02 22.24
CA ILE A 241 23.06 11.65 23.50
C ILE A 241 21.91 10.83 24.06
N GLU A 242 22.13 10.13 25.17
CA GLU A 242 21.08 9.36 25.85
C GLU A 242 20.16 10.27 26.65
N GLY A 243 18.85 10.00 26.59
CA GLY A 243 17.85 10.60 27.45
C GLY A 243 17.00 9.50 28.11
N SER A 244 16.84 9.56 29.42
CA SER A 244 15.98 8.63 30.16
C SER A 244 14.56 9.18 30.25
N LEU A 245 13.58 8.28 30.36
CA LEU A 245 12.19 8.66 30.61
C LEU A 245 12.00 9.05 32.08
N GLU A 246 11.78 10.34 32.34
CA GLU A 246 11.52 10.90 33.67
C GLU A 246 10.20 11.68 33.66
N ASP A 247 9.28 11.36 34.57
CA ASP A 247 7.95 11.98 34.67
C ASP A 247 7.16 12.04 33.34
N GLY A 248 7.38 11.05 32.47
CA GLY A 248 6.73 10.95 31.15
C GLY A 248 7.37 11.83 30.06
N SER A 249 8.57 12.36 30.28
CA SER A 249 9.31 13.17 29.32
C SER A 249 10.75 12.68 29.16
N TYR A 250 11.26 12.73 27.93
CA TYR A 250 12.68 12.50 27.63
C TYR A 250 13.40 13.85 27.63
N GLY A 251 14.45 13.99 28.44
CA GLY A 251 15.35 15.15 28.42
C GLY A 251 16.63 14.83 27.66
N PHE A 252 16.97 15.66 26.68
CA PHE A 252 18.22 15.59 25.94
C PHE A 252 18.97 16.91 26.05
N SER A 253 20.21 16.88 26.56
CA SER A 253 21.06 18.07 26.62
C SER A 253 21.91 18.15 25.36
N ILE A 254 21.59 19.11 24.49
CA ILE A 254 22.14 19.22 23.15
C ILE A 254 23.29 20.24 23.14
N PRO A 255 24.48 19.87 22.65
CA PRO A 255 25.63 20.77 22.65
C PRO A 255 25.40 22.01 21.77
N ALA A 256 26.13 23.08 22.08
CA ALA A 256 26.05 24.36 21.40
C ALA A 256 26.13 24.28 19.86
N GLN A 257 25.19 24.94 19.18
CA GLN A 257 25.10 24.96 17.72
C GLN A 257 25.39 26.34 17.14
N LEU A 258 26.19 26.37 16.07
CA LEU A 258 26.58 27.58 15.33
C LEU A 258 25.97 27.66 13.92
N GLN A 259 25.43 26.54 13.43
CA GLN A 259 24.84 26.42 12.09
C GLN A 259 23.55 25.61 12.18
N ASP A 260 22.71 25.77 11.16
CA ASP A 260 21.51 24.94 11.01
C ASP A 260 21.91 23.45 10.98
N SER A 261 21.20 22.63 11.75
CA SER A 261 21.50 21.20 11.90
C SER A 261 20.23 20.39 12.09
N GLU A 262 20.28 19.11 11.70
CA GLU A 262 19.18 18.16 11.90
C GLU A 262 19.43 17.33 13.16
N LEU A 263 18.49 17.40 14.09
CA LEU A 263 18.48 16.58 15.29
C LEU A 263 17.57 15.37 15.07
N ASN A 264 18.17 14.19 14.96
CA ASN A 264 17.47 12.92 14.80
C ASN A 264 17.28 12.27 16.16
N ILE A 265 16.02 12.03 16.53
CA ILE A 265 15.68 11.44 17.83
C ILE A 265 15.15 10.04 17.58
N SER A 266 15.53 9.09 18.41
CA SER A 266 15.09 7.69 18.35
C SER A 266 14.59 7.27 19.72
N VAL A 267 13.29 7.00 19.81
CA VAL A 267 12.62 6.58 21.04
C VAL A 267 11.75 5.37 20.70
N GLY A 268 12.22 4.18 21.05
CA GLY A 268 11.59 2.93 20.60
C GLY A 268 11.57 2.83 19.07
N ASP A 269 10.38 2.81 18.48
CA ASP A 269 10.15 2.82 17.03
C ASP A 269 9.81 4.21 16.45
N ALA A 270 9.68 5.24 17.30
CA ALA A 270 9.54 6.62 16.87
C ALA A 270 10.91 7.19 16.52
N SER A 271 11.03 7.76 15.32
CA SER A 271 12.28 8.40 14.87
C SER A 271 12.05 9.78 14.24
N PRO A 272 11.57 10.79 15.00
CA PRO A 272 11.35 12.12 14.45
C PRO A 272 12.66 12.88 14.22
N THR A 273 12.62 13.81 13.26
CA THR A 273 13.70 14.76 12.97
C THR A 273 13.23 16.17 13.29
N ILE A 274 14.09 16.95 13.94
CA ILE A 274 13.87 18.35 14.30
C ILE A 274 14.93 19.22 13.62
N ASP A 275 14.52 20.23 12.87
CA ASP A 275 15.42 21.22 12.29
C ASP A 275 15.83 22.24 13.37
N VAL A 276 17.09 22.23 13.80
CA VAL A 276 17.63 23.16 14.78
C VAL A 276 18.24 24.35 14.04
N SER A 277 17.75 25.56 14.33
CA SER A 277 18.23 26.80 13.71
C SER A 277 18.74 27.78 14.77
N PRO A 278 20.07 27.93 14.91
CA PRO A 278 20.66 28.85 15.86
C PRO A 278 20.41 30.31 15.47
N SER A 279 19.94 31.12 16.43
CA SER A 279 19.67 32.54 16.24
C SER A 279 20.28 33.37 17.37
N MET A 280 20.72 34.59 17.03
CA MET A 280 21.19 35.53 18.03
C MET A 280 20.03 35.89 18.97
N ARG A 281 20.30 35.94 20.28
CA ARG A 281 19.32 36.45 21.23
C ARG A 281 18.90 37.87 20.81
N PRO A 282 17.60 38.21 20.88
CA PRO A 282 17.18 39.57 20.64
C PRO A 282 17.83 40.49 21.66
N GLU A 283 18.59 41.48 21.17
CA GLU A 283 19.17 42.53 21.99
C GLU A 283 18.31 43.79 21.89
N LEU A 284 18.11 44.48 23.01
CA LEU A 284 17.42 45.76 23.06
C LEU A 284 18.30 46.83 22.40
N GLN A 285 18.11 47.08 21.10
CA GLN A 285 18.94 48.03 20.36
C GLN A 285 18.71 49.48 20.80
N LYS A 286 17.46 49.85 21.06
CA LYS A 286 17.08 51.21 21.45
C LYS A 286 15.80 51.20 22.27
N LEU A 287 15.81 51.95 23.37
CA LEU A 287 14.62 52.28 24.15
C LEU A 287 14.50 53.80 24.14
N SER A 288 13.46 54.32 23.51
CA SER A 288 13.22 55.76 23.40
C SER A 288 11.91 56.14 24.07
N VAL A 289 11.86 57.31 24.68
CA VAL A 289 10.63 57.90 25.22
C VAL A 289 10.35 59.22 24.54
N SER A 290 9.11 59.44 24.15
CA SER A 290 8.64 60.73 23.65
C SER A 290 8.20 61.60 24.83
N ILE A 291 8.88 62.73 25.02
CA ILE A 291 8.69 63.64 26.15
C ILE A 291 7.97 64.88 25.62
N GLN A 292 6.73 65.07 26.03
CA GLN A 292 6.03 66.34 25.82
C GLN A 292 6.39 67.30 26.95
N LEU A 293 7.12 68.36 26.61
CA LEU A 293 7.55 69.38 27.56
C LEU A 293 6.37 70.23 28.08
N PRO A 294 6.47 70.76 29.31
CA PRO A 294 5.43 71.60 29.87
C PRO A 294 5.34 72.96 29.16
N GLY A 295 4.12 73.48 29.02
CA GLY A 295 3.81 74.64 28.18
C GLY A 295 4.52 75.97 28.53
N TYR A 296 5.10 76.09 29.72
CA TYR A 296 5.90 77.27 30.08
C TYR A 296 7.25 77.34 29.34
N LEU A 297 7.73 76.23 28.79
CA LEU A 297 8.93 76.20 27.94
C LEU A 297 8.64 76.66 26.51
N GLN A 298 7.36 76.83 26.13
CA GLN A 298 6.92 77.24 24.79
C GLN A 298 7.44 76.36 23.63
N ILE A 299 7.93 75.16 23.94
CA ILE A 299 8.33 74.16 22.95
C ILE A 299 7.12 73.26 22.71
N ALA A 300 6.52 73.38 21.53
CA ALA A 300 5.30 72.63 21.17
C ALA A 300 5.59 71.19 20.72
N GLU A 301 6.79 70.93 20.21
CA GLU A 301 7.16 69.64 19.64
C GLU A 301 7.63 68.66 20.74
N PRO A 302 7.16 67.40 20.72
CA PRO A 302 7.68 66.34 21.59
C PRO A 302 9.15 66.06 21.29
N ILE A 303 9.94 65.82 22.34
CA ILE A 303 11.36 65.46 22.21
C ILE A 303 11.49 63.95 22.40
N GLU A 304 12.06 63.25 21.43
CA GLU A 304 12.50 61.87 21.62
C GLU A 304 13.81 61.84 22.42
N LYS A 305 13.83 61.05 23.49
CA LYS A 305 15.02 60.85 24.30
C LYS A 305 15.29 59.38 24.53
N ASP A 306 16.52 58.97 24.27
CA ASP A 306 16.97 57.60 24.52
C ASP A 306 17.09 57.34 26.02
N ILE A 307 16.49 56.24 26.48
CA ILE A 307 16.59 55.73 27.84
C ILE A 307 17.93 54.99 27.96
N ARG A 308 18.88 55.56 28.68
CA ARG A 308 20.17 54.91 28.98
C ARG A 308 20.18 54.45 30.43
N GLY A 309 20.44 53.16 30.66
CA GLY A 309 20.56 52.60 32.02
C GLY A 309 19.23 52.53 32.80
N GLY A 310 18.08 52.49 32.13
CA GLY A 310 16.77 52.35 32.77
C GLY A 310 16.22 53.61 33.44
N ALA A 311 16.88 54.76 33.32
CA ALA A 311 16.45 56.03 33.91
C ALA A 311 16.33 57.13 32.85
N VAL A 312 15.32 58.00 33.00
CA VAL A 312 15.14 59.21 32.18
C VAL A 312 14.89 60.41 33.08
N THR A 313 15.77 61.40 32.99
CA THR A 313 15.55 62.69 33.66
C THR A 313 14.70 63.59 32.77
N VAL A 314 13.57 64.06 33.32
CA VAL A 314 12.62 64.95 32.65
C VAL A 314 12.24 66.13 33.53
N VAL A 315 11.82 67.23 32.91
CA VAL A 315 11.44 68.45 33.63
C VAL A 315 10.09 68.22 34.33
N LYS A 316 9.92 68.81 35.52
CA LYS A 316 8.67 68.71 36.29
C LYS A 316 7.47 69.18 35.46
N ARG A 317 6.40 68.36 35.46
CA ARG A 317 5.17 68.49 34.64
C ARG A 317 5.29 68.14 33.14
N SER A 318 6.35 67.45 32.72
CA SER A 318 6.39 66.82 31.39
C SER A 318 5.44 65.60 31.32
N LYS A 319 4.88 65.30 30.16
CA LYS A 319 4.14 64.05 29.90
C LYS A 319 5.03 63.08 29.11
N LEU A 320 4.99 61.81 29.49
CA LEU A 320 5.80 60.75 28.88
C LEU A 320 4.92 59.80 28.08
N HIS A 321 5.36 59.47 26.87
CA HIS A 321 4.77 58.45 26.01
C HIS A 321 5.85 57.44 25.63
N PHE A 322 5.59 56.15 25.89
CA PHE A 322 6.48 55.03 25.61
C PHE A 322 6.07 54.31 24.32
#